data_AF-A0A519QRT7-F1
#
_entry.id   AF-A0A519QRT7-F1
#
_cell.length_a   1.000
_cell.length_b   1.000
_cell.length_c   1.000
_cell.angle_alpha   90.00
_cell.angle_beta   90.00
_cell.angle_gamma   90.00
#
_symmetry.space_group_name_H-M   'P 1'
#
loop_
_entity.id
_entity.type
_entity.pdbx_description
1 polymer ?
#
loop_
_entity_poly.entity_id
_entity_poly.type
_entity_poly.pdbx_seq_one_letter_code
_entity_poly.pdbx_strand_id
1 'polypeptide(L)'
;YRYDEEWLLENRNFKFEEVSAIAIRIKEIHQERIKKVSFFDLKDGKEKIVKDFKKGRSIPKMDRSTNIDEYLSMVEFYQFRELFETEKHVVDGFSDEEILERGWSSFYAGLLNLFCISPDEFTDQIAISNVLANFSITVNSKSLNSQFRNIGDFNLFTAKPIIRLQRDRYFIPIVFSLFEAIYESPFYWMLEDKNYYDKLSYNRGKVGEEITYELLERVFGAKRIYKSIRIESTKGSADTDIDVLCVLGSKALCVQVKSKKLTQLSRKGSFEQLQLDFKAAVQDAYKQGLITRERILEKAATFYDSTGNKITLSEEIDEVYILGVTTENYPALTHQTSILLEKDSKSPHPLILTVFDLELVLFYLENPYDFLYYVRQRIELMDYFSANEEIHFLAYHLIRKLWKDPKSDYIHIDSLGLELLCNELDDLDAAKVTDVIFHLLDWSEQSRDNLINQIKRAKALTANDDSWHNFSLMAGPDRSTFGLTFISWENDSATELLERLLWLSKRRKYKSKADYWIGIGCLKNSSRFVDGLVFNSDSWRYDELLEEEVKGMFDGKNKGTPITFRTKTGRNDSCPCGSRKKYKRCCGRTY
;
A
#
# COMPACT_ATOMS: atom_id res chain seq x y z
N TYR A 1 9.92 23.87 -6.13
CA TYR A 1 9.49 25.09 -6.83
C TYR A 1 9.94 26.42 -6.20
N ARG A 2 10.83 26.44 -5.19
CA ARG A 2 11.29 27.69 -4.57
C ARG A 2 11.94 28.70 -5.56
N TYR A 3 12.54 28.19 -6.64
CA TYR A 3 13.15 29.02 -7.70
C TYR A 3 12.16 29.47 -8.78
N ASP A 4 10.90 29.03 -8.69
CA ASP A 4 9.84 29.31 -9.64
C ASP A 4 8.70 30.13 -9.01
N GLU A 5 8.90 30.57 -7.76
CA GLU A 5 7.88 31.25 -6.96
C GLU A 5 7.39 32.56 -7.61
N GLU A 6 8.31 33.35 -8.17
CA GLU A 6 7.99 34.58 -8.90
C GLU A 6 7.08 34.29 -10.09
N TRP A 7 7.44 33.33 -10.94
CA TRP A 7 6.62 32.96 -12.10
C TRP A 7 5.23 32.47 -11.66
N LEU A 8 5.16 31.64 -10.62
CA LEU A 8 3.90 31.09 -10.11
C LEU A 8 2.99 32.15 -9.50
N LEU A 9 3.57 33.13 -8.80
CA LEU A 9 2.84 34.26 -8.27
C LEU A 9 2.27 35.12 -9.41
N GLU A 10 3.10 35.53 -10.37
CA GLU A 10 2.69 36.42 -11.47
C GLU A 10 1.65 35.79 -12.40
N ASN A 11 1.77 34.50 -12.70
CA ASN A 11 0.96 33.84 -13.73
C ASN A 11 -0.26 33.09 -13.19
N ARG A 12 -0.26 32.74 -11.89
CA ARG A 12 -1.29 31.89 -11.28
C ARG A 12 -1.76 32.34 -9.90
N ASN A 13 -1.23 33.46 -9.36
CA ASN A 13 -1.45 33.88 -7.97
C ASN A 13 -1.19 32.73 -6.98
N PHE A 14 -0.19 31.90 -7.30
CA PHE A 14 0.09 30.67 -6.58
C PHE A 14 1.27 30.90 -5.64
N LYS A 15 1.01 30.87 -4.34
CA LYS A 15 2.03 30.92 -3.29
C LYS A 15 1.99 29.62 -2.50
N PHE A 16 3.14 28.95 -2.38
CA PHE A 16 3.20 27.59 -1.83
C PHE A 16 2.65 27.51 -0.41
N GLU A 17 3.09 28.40 0.48
CA GLU A 17 2.69 28.36 1.89
C GLU A 17 1.17 28.55 2.06
N GLU A 18 0.59 29.51 1.34
CA GLU A 18 -0.86 29.78 1.36
C GLU A 18 -1.64 28.57 0.81
N VAL A 19 -1.24 28.03 -0.35
CA VAL A 19 -1.91 26.89 -0.99
C VAL A 19 -1.83 25.64 -0.12
N SER A 20 -0.67 25.35 0.46
CA SER A 20 -0.48 24.23 1.38
C SER A 20 -1.34 24.37 2.63
N ALA A 21 -1.42 25.57 3.22
CA ALA A 21 -2.27 25.84 4.38
C ALA A 21 -3.75 25.62 4.06
N ILE A 22 -4.23 26.09 2.90
CA ILE A 22 -5.60 25.86 2.44
C ILE A 22 -5.88 24.36 2.24
N ALA A 23 -4.97 23.62 1.59
CA ALA A 23 -5.14 22.18 1.36
C ALA A 23 -5.21 21.38 2.68
N ILE A 24 -4.38 21.73 3.66
CA ILE A 24 -4.44 21.15 5.01
C ILE A 24 -5.78 21.49 5.67
N ARG A 25 -6.24 22.74 5.60
CA ARG A 25 -7.53 23.14 6.18
C ARG A 25 -8.71 22.39 5.54
N ILE A 26 -8.68 22.16 4.23
CA ILE A 26 -9.68 21.33 3.53
C ILE A 26 -9.70 19.91 4.10
N LYS A 27 -8.51 19.30 4.28
CA LYS A 27 -8.39 17.97 4.89
C LYS A 27 -8.99 17.94 6.30
N GLU A 28 -8.70 18.95 7.12
CA GLU A 28 -9.25 19.07 8.48
C GLU A 28 -10.78 19.18 8.46
N ILE A 29 -11.35 20.04 7.61
CA ILE A 29 -12.82 20.18 7.46
C ILE A 29 -13.45 18.82 7.11
N HIS A 30 -12.87 18.08 6.17
CA HIS A 30 -13.36 16.75 5.81
C HIS A 30 -13.27 15.77 6.99
N GLN A 31 -12.15 15.76 7.72
CA GLN A 31 -11.99 14.92 8.92
C GLN A 31 -12.96 15.30 10.03
N GLU A 32 -13.23 16.58 10.24
CA GLU A 32 -14.23 17.08 11.20
C GLU A 32 -15.64 16.60 10.83
N ARG A 33 -16.00 16.66 9.53
CA ARG A 33 -17.33 16.25 9.05
C ARG A 33 -17.51 14.75 9.04
N ILE A 34 -16.49 13.98 8.69
CA ILE A 34 -16.51 12.51 8.73
C ILE A 34 -16.82 11.99 10.14
N LYS A 35 -16.46 12.72 11.21
CA LYS A 35 -16.82 12.36 12.59
C LYS A 35 -18.34 12.30 12.85
N LYS A 36 -19.16 12.96 12.02
CA LYS A 36 -20.63 12.84 12.07
C LYS A 36 -21.13 11.47 11.62
N VAL A 37 -20.28 10.69 10.95
CA VAL A 37 -20.54 9.30 10.62
C VAL A 37 -19.95 8.44 11.72
N SER A 38 -20.84 7.85 12.52
CA SER A 38 -20.46 6.91 13.58
C SER A 38 -20.17 5.55 12.95
N PHE A 39 -18.97 5.37 12.38
CA PHE A 39 -18.56 4.08 11.81
C PHE A 39 -18.70 2.97 12.85
N PHE A 40 -19.81 2.26 12.76
CA PHE A 40 -20.10 1.12 13.60
C PHE A 40 -19.75 -0.10 12.76
N ASP A 41 -18.74 -0.85 13.18
CA ASP A 41 -18.45 -2.12 12.55
C ASP A 41 -19.52 -3.14 12.93
N LEU A 42 -20.55 -3.21 12.09
CA LEU A 42 -21.63 -4.17 12.25
C LEU A 42 -21.14 -5.61 12.17
N LYS A 43 -19.99 -5.92 11.59
CA LYS A 43 -19.50 -7.30 11.56
C LYS A 43 -19.17 -7.82 12.96
N ASP A 44 -18.56 -6.97 13.80
CA ASP A 44 -18.21 -7.32 15.17
C ASP A 44 -19.43 -7.33 16.13
N GLY A 45 -20.46 -6.53 15.82
CA GLY A 45 -21.64 -6.34 16.68
C GLY A 45 -22.90 -7.15 16.29
N LYS A 46 -23.03 -7.55 15.01
CA LYS A 46 -24.26 -8.14 14.44
C LYS A 46 -24.67 -9.43 15.12
N GLU A 47 -23.74 -10.32 15.43
CA GLU A 47 -24.08 -11.57 16.13
C GLU A 47 -24.66 -11.33 17.52
N LYS A 48 -24.11 -10.36 18.25
CA LYS A 48 -24.58 -10.01 19.59
C LYS A 48 -25.97 -9.37 19.52
N ILE A 49 -26.16 -8.45 18.59
CA ILE A 49 -27.46 -7.82 18.30
C ILE A 49 -28.50 -8.88 17.93
N VAL A 50 -28.16 -9.81 17.03
CA VAL A 50 -29.04 -10.90 16.60
C VAL A 50 -29.38 -11.85 17.77
N LYS A 51 -28.39 -12.20 18.59
CA LYS A 51 -28.59 -13.04 19.79
C LYS A 51 -29.50 -12.36 20.81
N ASP A 52 -29.35 -11.06 21.03
CA ASP A 52 -30.15 -10.32 22.00
C ASP A 52 -31.57 -10.03 21.48
N PHE A 53 -31.73 -9.74 20.18
CA PHE A 53 -33.04 -9.59 19.52
C PHE A 53 -33.85 -10.91 19.55
N LYS A 54 -33.20 -12.05 19.29
CA LYS A 54 -33.82 -13.39 19.37
C LYS A 54 -34.26 -13.78 20.79
N LYS A 55 -33.66 -13.20 21.84
CA LYS A 55 -34.06 -13.39 23.25
C LYS A 55 -35.27 -12.53 23.65
N GLY A 56 -35.59 -11.48 22.89
CA GLY A 56 -36.76 -10.63 23.13
C GLY A 56 -38.06 -11.43 23.08
N ARG A 57 -38.85 -11.39 24.16
CA ARG A 57 -40.10 -12.17 24.28
C ARG A 57 -41.32 -11.46 23.67
N SER A 58 -41.17 -10.20 23.29
CA SER A 58 -42.24 -9.31 22.84
C SER A 58 -42.63 -9.46 21.35
N ILE A 59 -41.81 -10.17 20.55
CA ILE A 59 -42.02 -10.35 19.10
C ILE A 59 -42.32 -11.84 18.80
N PRO A 60 -43.40 -12.15 18.05
CA PRO A 60 -43.74 -13.51 17.63
C PRO A 60 -42.61 -14.19 16.87
N LYS A 61 -42.39 -15.51 17.10
CA LYS A 61 -41.26 -16.25 16.50
C LYS A 61 -41.22 -16.20 14.97
N MET A 62 -42.38 -16.16 14.30
CA MET A 62 -42.50 -16.21 12.85
C MET A 62 -42.02 -14.92 12.18
N ASP A 63 -42.17 -13.78 12.86
CA ASP A 63 -41.81 -12.47 12.33
C ASP A 63 -40.38 -12.06 12.71
N ARG A 64 -39.67 -12.86 13.52
CA ARG A 64 -38.34 -12.50 14.05
C ARG A 64 -37.26 -12.39 12.99
N SER A 65 -37.32 -13.15 11.89
CA SER A 65 -36.31 -13.06 10.84
C SER A 65 -36.50 -11.81 10.00
N THR A 66 -37.72 -11.55 9.51
CA THR A 66 -38.01 -10.33 8.73
C THR A 66 -37.76 -9.06 9.54
N ASN A 67 -38.17 -9.04 10.83
CA ASN A 67 -37.89 -7.92 11.73
C ASN A 67 -36.40 -7.77 12.09
N ILE A 68 -35.58 -8.83 11.98
CA ILE A 68 -34.15 -8.72 12.29
C ILE A 68 -33.39 -8.08 11.14
N ASP A 69 -33.74 -8.39 9.91
CA ASP A 69 -33.11 -7.82 8.73
C ASP A 69 -33.47 -6.33 8.63
N GLU A 70 -34.74 -5.99 8.85
CA GLU A 70 -35.18 -4.59 8.96
C GLU A 70 -34.48 -3.85 10.11
N TYR A 71 -34.37 -4.46 11.29
CA TYR A 71 -33.67 -3.86 12.42
C TYR A 71 -32.16 -3.69 12.16
N LEU A 72 -31.52 -4.67 11.52
CA LEU A 72 -30.10 -4.57 11.14
C LEU A 72 -29.88 -3.48 10.10
N SER A 73 -30.77 -3.35 9.11
CA SER A 73 -30.76 -2.22 8.19
C SER A 73 -30.94 -0.89 8.93
N MET A 74 -31.84 -0.80 9.92
CA MET A 74 -31.96 0.42 10.74
C MET A 74 -30.67 0.74 11.53
N VAL A 75 -29.99 -0.28 12.06
CA VAL A 75 -28.69 -0.10 12.76
C VAL A 75 -27.59 0.30 11.78
N GLU A 76 -27.59 -0.25 10.56
CA GLU A 76 -26.72 0.21 9.45
C GLU A 76 -26.93 1.68 9.14
N PHE A 77 -28.17 2.14 9.08
CA PHE A 77 -28.48 3.55 8.86
C PHE A 77 -28.18 4.44 10.07
N TYR A 78 -28.18 3.87 11.29
CA TYR A 78 -27.91 4.63 12.51
C TYR A 78 -26.52 5.28 12.52
N GLN A 79 -25.53 4.70 11.81
CA GLN A 79 -24.21 5.32 11.65
C GLN A 79 -24.27 6.72 11.01
N PHE A 80 -25.33 7.01 10.26
CA PHE A 80 -25.55 8.29 9.60
C PHE A 80 -26.57 9.18 10.31
N ARG A 81 -27.00 8.80 11.53
CA ARG A 81 -28.08 9.51 12.24
C ARG A 81 -27.83 11.02 12.35
N GLU A 82 -26.59 11.44 12.60
CA GLU A 82 -26.25 12.86 12.73
C GLU A 82 -26.33 13.66 11.41
N LEU A 83 -26.51 12.98 10.27
CA LEU A 83 -26.74 13.62 8.97
C LEU A 83 -28.21 13.96 8.74
N PHE A 84 -29.13 13.33 9.48
CA PHE A 84 -30.55 13.65 9.44
C PHE A 84 -30.80 14.79 10.44
N GLU A 85 -31.05 16.03 9.99
CA GLU A 85 -31.33 17.22 10.84
C GLU A 85 -32.70 17.16 11.57
N THR A 86 -33.10 15.95 11.97
CA THR A 86 -34.41 15.59 12.55
C THR A 86 -34.80 16.41 13.77
N GLU A 87 -33.87 16.65 14.70
CA GLU A 87 -34.15 17.44 15.92
C GLU A 87 -34.53 18.88 15.61
N LYS A 88 -33.95 19.47 14.56
CA LYS A 88 -34.25 20.85 14.13
C LYS A 88 -35.63 20.93 13.49
N HIS A 89 -36.02 19.93 12.70
CA HIS A 89 -37.35 19.88 12.07
C HIS A 89 -38.48 19.66 13.07
N VAL A 90 -38.23 18.94 14.17
CA VAL A 90 -39.20 18.80 15.28
C VAL A 90 -39.39 20.13 16.01
N VAL A 91 -38.31 20.89 16.23
CA VAL A 91 -38.36 22.23 16.85
C VAL A 91 -39.09 23.24 15.95
N ASP A 92 -38.95 23.12 14.63
CA ASP A 92 -39.60 23.98 13.65
C ASP A 92 -41.11 23.67 13.46
N GLY A 93 -41.65 22.63 14.12
CA GLY A 93 -43.09 22.35 14.20
C GLY A 93 -43.70 21.65 12.98
N PHE A 94 -42.90 20.94 12.19
CA PHE A 94 -43.37 20.18 11.01
C PHE A 94 -44.17 18.92 11.41
N SER A 95 -45.08 18.47 10.53
CA SER A 95 -45.80 17.20 10.68
C SER A 95 -44.91 15.98 10.42
N ASP A 96 -45.33 14.78 10.86
CA ASP A 96 -44.54 13.55 10.73
C ASP A 96 -44.21 13.19 9.27
N GLU A 97 -45.12 13.43 8.32
CA GLU A 97 -44.87 13.23 6.88
C GLU A 97 -43.84 14.23 6.34
N GLU A 98 -43.92 15.50 6.75
CA GLU A 98 -42.96 16.53 6.36
C GLU A 98 -41.57 16.27 6.96
N ILE A 99 -41.50 15.76 8.19
CA ILE A 99 -40.24 15.38 8.84
C ILE A 99 -39.59 14.22 8.09
N LEU A 100 -40.36 13.27 7.57
CA LEU A 100 -39.83 12.15 6.79
C LEU A 100 -39.21 12.64 5.47
N GLU A 101 -39.93 13.45 4.69
CA GLU A 101 -39.46 13.98 3.40
C GLU A 101 -38.27 14.94 3.57
N ARG A 102 -38.36 15.86 4.54
CA ARG A 102 -37.26 16.79 4.89
C ARG A 102 -36.09 16.06 5.52
N GLY A 103 -36.34 14.98 6.26
CA GLY A 103 -35.33 14.09 6.81
C GLY A 103 -34.42 13.52 5.73
N TRP A 104 -34.97 12.94 4.67
CA TRP A 104 -34.18 12.43 3.54
C TRP A 104 -33.43 13.54 2.79
N SER A 105 -34.08 14.69 2.59
CA SER A 105 -33.43 15.85 1.96
C SER A 105 -32.23 16.36 2.77
N SER A 106 -32.38 16.45 4.10
CA SER A 106 -31.29 16.83 5.01
C SER A 106 -30.18 15.79 5.04
N PHE A 107 -30.51 14.49 5.01
CA PHE A 107 -29.54 13.41 4.90
C PHE A 107 -28.70 13.51 3.62
N TYR A 108 -29.31 13.66 2.45
CA TYR A 108 -28.56 13.81 1.20
C TYR A 108 -27.70 15.08 1.19
N ALA A 109 -28.22 16.19 1.74
CA ALA A 109 -27.44 17.40 1.90
C ALA A 109 -26.25 17.20 2.85
N GLY A 110 -26.45 16.51 3.97
CA GLY A 110 -25.42 16.16 4.95
C GLY A 110 -24.35 15.24 4.37
N LEU A 111 -24.76 14.20 3.63
CA LEU A 111 -23.87 13.27 2.95
C LEU A 111 -22.98 13.98 1.92
N LEU A 112 -23.57 14.83 1.07
CA LEU A 112 -22.81 15.65 0.13
C LEU A 112 -21.88 16.61 0.87
N ASN A 113 -22.36 17.20 1.97
CA ASN A 113 -21.59 18.12 2.78
C ASN A 113 -20.35 17.46 3.41
N LEU A 114 -20.32 16.14 3.63
CA LEU A 114 -19.10 15.46 4.11
C LEU A 114 -17.88 15.73 3.22
N PHE A 115 -18.11 15.98 1.92
CA PHE A 115 -17.08 16.15 0.91
C PHE A 115 -17.04 17.54 0.28
N CYS A 116 -17.84 18.48 0.78
CA CYS A 116 -17.88 19.83 0.23
C CYS A 116 -17.10 20.83 1.07
N ILE A 117 -16.80 21.99 0.52
CA ILE A 117 -16.38 23.18 1.26
C ILE A 117 -17.12 24.40 0.70
N SER A 118 -17.16 25.46 1.50
CA SER A 118 -17.55 26.80 1.09
C SER A 118 -16.40 27.79 1.37
N PRO A 119 -16.16 28.79 0.49
CA PRO A 119 -15.13 29.80 0.71
C PRO A 119 -15.25 30.53 2.06
N ASP A 120 -16.48 30.73 2.56
CA ASP A 120 -16.75 31.43 3.82
C ASP A 120 -16.18 30.69 5.06
N GLU A 121 -15.78 29.41 4.91
CA GLU A 121 -15.18 28.61 5.98
C GLU A 121 -13.67 28.90 6.19
N PHE A 122 -13.10 29.78 5.37
CA PHE A 122 -11.68 30.12 5.39
C PHE A 122 -11.46 31.56 5.86
N THR A 123 -10.45 31.80 6.68
CA THR A 123 -10.12 33.15 7.15
C THR A 123 -9.50 34.01 6.04
N ASP A 124 -8.67 33.40 5.20
CA ASP A 124 -8.06 34.07 4.04
C ASP A 124 -8.89 33.81 2.78
N GLN A 125 -9.77 34.76 2.48
CA GLN A 125 -10.66 34.71 1.33
C GLN A 125 -9.92 34.81 -0.02
N ILE A 126 -8.75 35.46 -0.05
CA ILE A 126 -7.96 35.62 -1.27
C ILE A 126 -7.25 34.30 -1.59
N ALA A 127 -6.62 33.69 -0.59
CA ALA A 127 -5.92 32.42 -0.76
C ALA A 127 -6.85 31.30 -1.22
N ILE A 128 -8.02 31.13 -0.59
CA ILE A 128 -9.00 30.11 -1.02
C ILE A 128 -9.50 30.39 -2.45
N SER A 129 -9.78 31.66 -2.79
CA SER A 129 -10.20 32.02 -4.15
C SER A 129 -9.14 31.63 -5.19
N ASN A 130 -7.86 31.86 -4.90
CA ASN A 130 -6.76 31.47 -5.80
C ASN A 130 -6.65 29.94 -5.96
N VAL A 131 -6.79 29.18 -4.86
CA VAL A 131 -6.82 27.71 -4.90
C VAL A 131 -7.98 27.22 -5.76
N LEU A 132 -9.18 27.75 -5.54
CA LEU A 132 -10.37 27.35 -6.30
C LEU A 132 -10.25 27.73 -7.78
N ALA A 133 -9.68 28.88 -8.12
CA ALA A 133 -9.44 29.28 -9.50
C ALA A 133 -8.51 28.31 -10.24
N ASN A 134 -7.44 27.87 -9.57
CA ASN A 134 -6.45 26.97 -10.16
C ASN A 134 -6.94 25.52 -10.24
N PHE A 135 -7.64 25.03 -9.22
CA PHE A 135 -7.92 23.60 -9.04
C PHE A 135 -9.38 23.19 -9.20
N SER A 136 -10.29 24.12 -9.54
CA SER A 136 -11.71 23.78 -9.75
C SER A 136 -12.12 23.58 -11.21
N ILE A 137 -13.06 22.65 -11.42
CA ILE A 137 -13.76 22.36 -12.65
C ILE A 137 -15.20 22.84 -12.52
N THR A 138 -15.71 23.53 -13.54
CA THR A 138 -17.15 23.84 -13.64
C THR A 138 -17.83 22.82 -14.55
N VAL A 139 -18.84 22.12 -14.02
CA VAL A 139 -19.61 21.12 -14.78
C VAL A 139 -20.73 21.83 -15.54
N ASN A 140 -20.41 22.41 -16.70
CA ASN A 140 -21.39 23.13 -17.52
C ASN A 140 -21.31 22.88 -19.03
N SER A 141 -20.36 22.08 -19.52
CA SER A 141 -20.17 21.87 -20.96
C SER A 141 -20.37 20.41 -21.36
N LYS A 142 -21.06 20.20 -22.50
CA LYS A 142 -21.20 18.89 -23.16
C LYS A 142 -19.87 18.33 -23.70
N SER A 143 -18.78 19.09 -23.63
CA SER A 143 -17.47 18.77 -24.20
C SER A 143 -16.33 18.68 -23.18
N LEU A 144 -16.64 18.74 -21.87
CA LEU A 144 -15.64 18.71 -20.81
C LEU A 144 -14.75 17.46 -20.93
N ASN A 145 -13.45 17.68 -21.08
CA ASN A 145 -12.44 16.62 -21.22
C ASN A 145 -12.78 15.56 -22.29
N SER A 146 -13.43 15.94 -23.40
CA SER A 146 -13.88 15.02 -24.47
C SER A 146 -12.78 14.18 -25.14
N GLN A 147 -11.52 14.53 -24.92
CA GLN A 147 -10.34 13.75 -25.33
C GLN A 147 -10.03 12.56 -24.42
N PHE A 148 -10.61 12.47 -23.21
CA PHE A 148 -10.41 11.35 -22.29
C PHE A 148 -11.27 10.16 -22.74
N ARG A 149 -10.65 9.20 -23.43
CA ARG A 149 -11.32 8.01 -24.00
C ARG A 149 -10.76 6.70 -23.44
N ASN A 150 -9.56 6.73 -22.86
CA ASN A 150 -8.84 5.59 -22.32
C ASN A 150 -8.17 5.96 -20.99
N ILE A 151 -7.80 4.96 -20.19
CA ILE A 151 -7.20 5.12 -18.86
C ILE A 151 -5.90 5.94 -18.88
N GLY A 152 -5.12 5.87 -19.95
CA GLY A 152 -3.87 6.64 -20.11
C GLY A 152 -4.03 8.04 -20.71
N ASP A 153 -5.26 8.46 -21.07
CA ASP A 153 -5.50 9.82 -21.57
C ASP A 153 -5.41 10.86 -20.44
N PHE A 154 -5.20 12.12 -20.82
CA PHE A 154 -5.22 13.22 -19.87
C PHE A 154 -6.59 13.32 -19.19
N ASN A 155 -6.59 13.11 -17.87
CA ASN A 155 -7.75 13.27 -17.02
C ASN A 155 -7.72 14.65 -16.37
N LEU A 156 -8.67 15.53 -16.73
CA LEU A 156 -8.78 16.87 -16.19
C LEU A 156 -8.93 16.87 -14.66
N PHE A 157 -9.56 15.84 -14.09
CA PHE A 157 -9.74 15.71 -12.65
C PHE A 157 -8.41 15.58 -11.91
N THR A 158 -7.38 14.97 -12.50
CA THR A 158 -6.07 14.86 -11.82
C THR A 158 -5.33 16.19 -11.75
N ALA A 159 -5.61 17.13 -12.67
CA ALA A 159 -5.07 18.49 -12.63
C ALA A 159 -5.96 19.44 -11.81
N LYS A 160 -7.28 19.18 -11.77
CA LYS A 160 -8.28 20.04 -11.12
C LYS A 160 -9.31 19.18 -10.33
N PRO A 161 -8.94 18.69 -9.15
CA PRO A 161 -9.73 17.71 -8.41
C PRO A 161 -10.91 18.31 -7.63
N ILE A 162 -11.15 19.62 -7.75
CA ILE A 162 -12.27 20.30 -7.08
C ILE A 162 -13.39 20.48 -8.09
N ILE A 163 -14.61 20.06 -7.75
CA ILE A 163 -15.79 20.23 -8.61
C ILE A 163 -16.63 21.39 -8.07
N ARG A 164 -16.75 22.47 -8.85
CA ARG A 164 -17.62 23.59 -8.50
C ARG A 164 -19.09 23.19 -8.70
N LEU A 165 -19.85 23.27 -7.63
CA LEU A 165 -21.31 23.12 -7.61
C LEU A 165 -21.99 24.49 -7.60
N GLN A 166 -23.32 24.51 -7.55
CA GLN A 166 -24.08 25.76 -7.41
C GLN A 166 -23.87 26.41 -6.03
N ARG A 167 -24.17 27.71 -5.92
CA ARG A 167 -24.17 28.49 -4.67
C ARG A 167 -22.85 28.43 -3.90
N ASP A 168 -21.73 28.60 -4.62
CA ASP A 168 -20.36 28.63 -4.08
C ASP A 168 -20.01 27.46 -3.15
N ARG A 169 -20.52 26.28 -3.52
CA ARG A 169 -20.16 25.00 -2.91
C ARG A 169 -19.17 24.28 -3.82
N TYR A 170 -18.15 23.68 -3.23
CA TYR A 170 -17.10 22.97 -3.95
C TYR A 170 -16.98 21.56 -3.41
N PHE A 171 -17.09 20.56 -4.29
CA PHE A 171 -17.03 19.14 -3.94
C PHE A 171 -15.64 18.57 -4.22
N ILE A 172 -15.08 17.88 -3.23
CA ILE A 172 -13.71 17.35 -3.22
C ILE A 172 -13.79 15.89 -2.80
N PRO A 173 -14.09 14.95 -3.72
CA PRO A 173 -14.37 13.57 -3.34
C PRO A 173 -13.15 12.87 -2.73
N ILE A 174 -11.96 13.23 -3.21
CA ILE A 174 -10.69 12.64 -2.79
C ILE A 174 -9.72 13.78 -2.48
N VAL A 175 -9.57 14.09 -1.18
CA VAL A 175 -8.69 15.18 -0.74
C VAL A 175 -7.24 14.92 -1.16
N PHE A 176 -6.81 13.64 -1.19
CA PHE A 176 -5.47 13.27 -1.66
C PHE A 176 -5.17 13.77 -3.08
N SER A 177 -6.14 13.70 -4.00
CA SER A 177 -5.97 14.19 -5.37
C SER A 177 -5.68 15.70 -5.42
N LEU A 178 -6.14 16.49 -4.45
CA LEU A 178 -5.78 17.91 -4.34
C LEU A 178 -4.30 18.09 -4.02
N PHE A 179 -3.74 17.30 -3.10
CA PHE A 179 -2.31 17.33 -2.79
C PHE A 179 -1.47 16.94 -4.01
N GLU A 180 -1.88 15.88 -4.73
CA GLU A 180 -1.24 15.49 -5.99
C GLU A 180 -1.30 16.60 -7.03
N ALA A 181 -2.46 17.23 -7.23
CA ALA A 181 -2.63 18.31 -8.19
C ALA A 181 -1.79 19.54 -7.84
N ILE A 182 -1.68 19.89 -6.55
CA ILE A 182 -0.84 20.98 -6.06
C ILE A 182 0.64 20.71 -6.33
N TYR A 183 1.08 19.45 -6.18
CA TYR A 183 2.44 19.04 -6.48
C TYR A 183 2.73 19.01 -7.99
N GLU A 184 1.81 18.47 -8.79
CA GLU A 184 2.04 18.19 -10.21
C GLU A 184 1.73 19.37 -11.15
N SER A 185 0.62 20.07 -10.94
CA SER A 185 0.09 21.06 -11.90
C SER A 185 1.02 22.25 -12.16
N PRO A 186 1.73 22.81 -11.16
CA PRO A 186 2.68 23.91 -11.38
C PRO A 186 3.72 23.60 -12.46
N PHE A 187 4.20 22.36 -12.53
CA PHE A 187 5.14 21.95 -13.57
C PHE A 187 4.52 22.11 -14.96
N TYR A 188 3.30 21.61 -15.15
CA TYR A 188 2.64 21.65 -16.46
C TYR A 188 2.27 23.07 -16.88
N TRP A 189 1.89 23.94 -15.94
CA TRP A 189 1.63 25.36 -16.25
C TRP A 189 2.88 26.06 -16.79
N MET A 190 4.03 25.82 -16.19
CA MET A 190 5.31 26.39 -16.65
C MET A 190 5.82 25.71 -17.93
N LEU A 191 5.55 24.42 -18.10
CA LEU A 191 5.93 23.66 -19.30
C LEU A 191 5.25 24.21 -20.57
N GLU A 192 4.04 24.74 -20.43
CA GLU A 192 3.31 25.40 -21.53
C GLU A 192 3.94 26.75 -21.93
N ASP A 193 4.68 27.39 -21.03
CA ASP A 193 5.43 28.63 -21.30
C ASP A 193 6.79 28.31 -21.94
N LYS A 194 6.83 28.37 -23.28
CA LYS A 194 8.03 28.10 -24.06
C LYS A 194 9.21 29.01 -23.72
N ASN A 195 8.96 30.24 -23.24
CA ASN A 195 10.03 31.18 -22.89
C ASN A 195 10.65 30.84 -21.53
N TYR A 196 9.90 30.15 -20.66
CA TYR A 196 10.35 29.75 -19.33
C TYR A 196 10.88 28.31 -19.28
N TYR A 197 10.64 27.50 -20.32
CA TYR A 197 11.01 26.09 -20.39
C TYR A 197 12.46 25.78 -19.96
N ASP A 198 13.44 26.51 -20.50
CA ASP A 198 14.85 26.27 -20.19
C ASP A 198 15.15 26.56 -18.71
N LYS A 199 14.55 27.62 -18.17
CA LYS A 199 14.70 27.99 -16.75
C LYS A 199 14.00 26.99 -15.83
N LEU A 200 12.81 26.52 -16.20
CA LEU A 200 12.11 25.43 -15.51
C LEU A 200 12.97 24.16 -15.44
N SER A 201 13.53 23.75 -16.59
CA SER A 201 14.36 22.54 -16.68
C SER A 201 15.60 22.65 -15.77
N TYR A 202 16.30 23.79 -15.84
CA TYR A 202 17.44 24.09 -14.98
C TYR A 202 17.06 24.08 -13.48
N ASN A 203 15.98 24.78 -13.13
CA ASN A 203 15.52 24.87 -11.74
C ASN A 203 15.13 23.50 -11.18
N ARG A 204 14.50 22.63 -11.98
CA ARG A 204 14.15 21.26 -11.55
C ARG A 204 15.38 20.41 -11.25
N GLY A 205 16.37 20.43 -12.14
CA GLY A 205 17.62 19.69 -11.93
C GLY A 205 18.29 20.14 -10.62
N LYS A 206 18.47 21.46 -10.47
CA LYS A 206 19.07 22.07 -9.28
C LYS A 206 18.33 21.71 -7.99
N VAL A 207 17.01 21.81 -7.96
CA VAL A 207 16.21 21.46 -6.76
C VAL A 207 16.31 19.97 -6.46
N GLY A 208 16.39 19.12 -7.48
CA GLY A 208 16.61 17.68 -7.32
C GLY A 208 17.90 17.36 -6.58
N GLU A 209 19.00 17.98 -7.01
CA GLU A 209 20.30 17.85 -6.35
C GLU A 209 20.24 18.35 -4.90
N GLU A 210 19.57 19.48 -4.65
CA GLU A 210 19.41 20.06 -3.32
C GLU A 210 18.62 19.16 -2.37
N ILE A 211 17.45 18.65 -2.79
CA ILE A 211 16.65 17.75 -1.95
C ILE A 211 17.43 16.47 -1.64
N THR A 212 18.08 15.89 -2.65
CA THR A 212 18.87 14.67 -2.48
C THR A 212 20.03 14.89 -1.51
N TYR A 213 20.73 16.02 -1.63
CA TYR A 213 21.79 16.43 -0.71
C TYR A 213 21.26 16.60 0.71
N GLU A 214 20.18 17.35 0.90
CA GLU A 214 19.59 17.62 2.22
C GLU A 214 19.12 16.34 2.93
N LEU A 215 18.56 15.38 2.18
CA LEU A 215 18.16 14.07 2.72
C LEU A 215 19.38 13.28 3.20
N LEU A 216 20.41 13.17 2.36
CA LEU A 216 21.61 12.41 2.68
C LEU A 216 22.47 13.08 3.77
N GLU A 217 22.51 14.41 3.81
CA GLU A 217 23.22 15.18 4.84
C GLU A 217 22.69 14.86 6.24
N ARG A 218 21.37 14.68 6.42
CA ARG A 218 20.76 14.30 7.71
C ARG A 218 21.32 12.99 8.26
N VAL A 219 21.74 12.07 7.38
CA VAL A 219 22.24 10.74 7.74
C VAL A 219 23.78 10.70 7.79
N PHE A 220 24.48 11.23 6.78
CA PHE A 220 25.94 11.21 6.71
C PHE A 220 26.61 12.32 7.52
N GLY A 221 25.92 13.45 7.70
CA GLY A 221 26.44 14.68 8.29
C GLY A 221 27.25 15.54 7.31
N ALA A 222 27.23 16.85 7.53
CA ALA A 222 27.83 17.88 6.65
C ALA A 222 29.32 17.66 6.31
N LYS A 223 30.08 16.97 7.16
CA LYS A 223 31.53 16.72 6.95
C LYS A 223 31.83 15.59 5.96
N ARG A 224 30.82 14.80 5.60
CA ARG A 224 30.96 13.56 4.83
C ARG A 224 30.22 13.61 3.50
N ILE A 225 29.67 14.75 3.13
CA ILE A 225 28.85 14.92 1.93
C ILE A 225 29.33 16.14 1.15
N TYR A 226 29.38 15.98 -0.17
CA TYR A 226 29.78 17.01 -1.11
C TYR A 226 28.70 17.09 -2.20
N LYS A 227 28.52 18.28 -2.79
CA LYS A 227 27.49 18.56 -3.80
C LYS A 227 28.12 19.16 -5.05
N SER A 228 27.59 18.79 -6.22
CA SER A 228 27.96 19.31 -7.54
C SER A 228 29.49 19.27 -7.74
N ILE A 229 30.06 18.07 -7.68
CA ILE A 229 31.51 17.84 -7.74
C ILE A 229 31.94 17.59 -9.18
N ARG A 230 32.95 18.33 -9.62
CA ARG A 230 33.59 18.12 -10.91
C ARG A 230 34.83 17.25 -10.77
N ILE A 231 34.97 16.25 -11.62
CA ILE A 231 36.12 15.33 -11.64
C ILE A 231 37.03 15.69 -12.82
N GLU A 232 38.31 15.91 -12.54
CA GLU A 232 39.34 16.13 -13.58
C GLU A 232 40.52 15.16 -13.39
N SER A 233 40.77 14.31 -14.39
CA SER A 233 42.02 13.53 -14.54
C SER A 233 43.10 14.29 -15.29
N THR A 234 42.70 15.20 -16.19
CA THR A 234 43.60 16.14 -16.88
C THR A 234 43.22 17.57 -16.52
N LYS A 235 44.20 18.37 -16.09
CA LYS A 235 43.97 19.75 -15.63
C LYS A 235 43.19 20.56 -16.66
N GLY A 236 42.01 21.05 -16.25
CA GLY A 236 41.16 21.90 -17.08
C GLY A 236 40.20 21.16 -18.03
N SER A 237 40.15 19.82 -17.99
CA SER A 237 39.20 19.00 -18.72
C SER A 237 38.41 18.13 -17.74
N ALA A 238 37.10 18.38 -17.65
CA ALA A 238 36.21 17.59 -16.81
C ALA A 238 35.92 16.24 -17.47
N ASP A 239 36.15 15.15 -16.75
CA ASP A 239 35.79 13.81 -17.20
C ASP A 239 34.28 13.59 -17.04
N THR A 240 33.75 14.00 -15.88
CA THR A 240 32.34 13.89 -15.51
C THR A 240 32.08 14.71 -14.23
N ASP A 241 30.80 14.78 -13.85
CA ASP A 241 30.33 15.44 -12.64
C ASP A 241 29.54 14.46 -11.75
N ILE A 242 29.53 14.74 -10.44
CA ILE A 242 28.78 14.03 -9.40
C ILE A 242 27.82 15.01 -8.75
N ASP A 243 26.54 14.69 -8.76
CA ASP A 243 25.52 15.55 -8.16
C ASP A 243 25.65 15.57 -6.63
N VAL A 244 25.78 14.39 -6.01
CA VAL A 244 26.07 14.26 -4.58
C VAL A 244 27.06 13.12 -4.34
N LEU A 245 28.09 13.37 -3.53
CA LEU A 245 29.06 12.36 -3.09
C LEU A 245 29.04 12.23 -1.58
N CYS A 246 28.75 11.04 -1.07
CA CYS A 246 28.87 10.72 0.35
C CYS A 246 30.09 9.84 0.59
N VAL A 247 30.83 10.10 1.67
CA VAL A 247 32.07 9.38 2.03
C VAL A 247 31.98 8.83 3.45
N LEU A 248 32.27 7.54 3.61
CA LEU A 248 32.28 6.86 4.90
C LEU A 248 33.49 5.91 5.01
N GLY A 249 34.57 6.41 5.60
CA GLY A 249 35.87 5.72 5.58
C GLY A 249 36.37 5.55 4.15
N SER A 250 36.85 4.34 3.80
CA SER A 250 37.25 3.98 2.43
C SER A 250 36.12 3.65 1.46
N LYS A 251 34.87 4.04 1.78
CA LYS A 251 33.68 3.82 0.94
C LYS A 251 33.10 5.13 0.46
N ALA A 252 32.67 5.16 -0.80
CA ALA A 252 31.92 6.28 -1.36
C ALA A 252 30.58 5.85 -1.94
N LEU A 253 29.58 6.72 -1.82
CA LEU A 253 28.31 6.63 -2.50
C LEU A 253 28.24 7.77 -3.52
N CYS A 254 28.35 7.43 -4.79
CA CYS A 254 28.19 8.35 -5.91
C CYS A 254 26.71 8.43 -6.28
N VAL A 255 26.12 9.61 -6.13
CA VAL A 255 24.71 9.85 -6.41
C VAL A 255 24.56 10.67 -7.68
N GLN A 256 23.72 10.19 -8.59
CA GLN A 256 23.40 10.83 -9.86
C GLN A 256 21.89 11.10 -9.91
N VAL A 257 21.50 12.35 -9.98
CA VAL A 257 20.12 12.83 -9.90
C VAL A 257 19.59 13.11 -11.30
N LYS A 258 18.36 12.67 -11.57
CA LYS A 258 17.62 12.97 -12.80
C LYS A 258 16.22 13.45 -12.46
N SER A 259 15.68 14.36 -13.26
CA SER A 259 14.33 14.92 -13.07
C SER A 259 13.37 14.57 -14.21
N LYS A 260 13.65 13.48 -14.93
CA LYS A 260 12.87 13.06 -16.10
C LYS A 260 11.58 12.36 -15.65
N LYS A 261 10.42 12.91 -16.05
CA LYS A 261 9.10 12.28 -15.92
C LYS A 261 8.82 11.29 -17.07
N LEU A 262 8.07 10.23 -16.77
CA LEU A 262 7.43 9.39 -17.79
C LEU A 262 6.42 10.20 -18.61
N THR A 263 6.46 10.07 -19.93
CA THR A 263 5.48 10.70 -20.83
C THR A 263 4.13 9.98 -20.82
N GLN A 264 3.08 10.67 -21.28
CA GLN A 264 1.75 10.06 -21.44
C GLN A 264 1.76 8.85 -22.38
N LEU A 265 2.59 8.86 -23.42
CA LEU A 265 2.71 7.73 -24.35
C LEU A 265 3.30 6.49 -23.66
N SER A 266 4.29 6.66 -22.79
CA SER A 266 4.81 5.57 -21.95
C SER A 266 3.74 5.02 -21.02
N ARG A 267 2.93 5.90 -20.40
CA ARG A 267 1.80 5.49 -19.54
C ARG A 267 0.69 4.76 -20.30
N LYS A 268 0.58 4.97 -21.62
CA LYS A 268 -0.32 4.24 -22.52
C LYS A 268 0.25 2.91 -23.02
N GLY A 269 1.43 2.51 -22.54
CA GLY A 269 2.05 1.23 -22.91
C GLY A 269 2.90 1.28 -24.20
N SER A 270 3.28 2.46 -24.70
CA SER A 270 4.25 2.55 -25.79
C SER A 270 5.62 2.11 -25.30
N PHE A 271 6.05 0.92 -25.72
CA PHE A 271 7.34 0.34 -25.30
C PHE A 271 8.54 1.17 -25.78
N GLU A 272 8.51 1.67 -27.01
CA GLU A 272 9.60 2.52 -27.55
C GLU A 272 9.78 3.80 -26.73
N GLN A 273 8.67 4.48 -26.41
CA GLN A 273 8.73 5.68 -25.58
C GLN A 273 9.14 5.38 -24.14
N LEU A 274 8.71 4.24 -23.60
CA LEU A 274 9.14 3.76 -22.29
C LEU A 274 10.65 3.56 -22.24
N GLN A 275 11.26 2.95 -23.26
CA GLN A 275 12.71 2.78 -23.33
C GLN A 275 13.45 4.13 -23.39
N LEU A 276 12.94 5.10 -24.16
CA LEU A 276 13.52 6.44 -24.23
C LEU A 276 13.44 7.18 -22.89
N ASP A 277 12.29 7.10 -22.22
CA ASP A 277 12.09 7.75 -20.92
C ASP A 277 12.93 7.06 -19.83
N PHE A 278 12.99 5.72 -19.82
CA PHE A 278 13.85 4.94 -18.93
C PHE A 278 15.32 5.27 -19.14
N LYS A 279 15.77 5.40 -20.41
CA LYS A 279 17.15 5.77 -20.71
C LYS A 279 17.51 7.11 -20.07
N ALA A 280 16.68 8.12 -20.27
CA ALA A 280 16.91 9.46 -19.75
C ALA A 280 16.79 9.56 -18.22
N ALA A 281 15.93 8.74 -17.60
CA ALA A 281 15.72 8.74 -16.15
C ALA A 281 16.74 7.88 -15.39
N VAL A 282 17.21 6.78 -15.97
CA VAL A 282 17.96 5.73 -15.27
C VAL A 282 19.26 5.38 -15.97
N GLN A 283 19.22 4.98 -17.25
CA GLN A 283 20.39 4.44 -17.94
C GLN A 283 21.53 5.46 -18.03
N ASP A 284 21.21 6.72 -18.33
CA ASP A 284 22.21 7.78 -18.46
C ASP A 284 22.84 8.13 -17.10
N ALA A 285 22.05 8.10 -16.02
CA ALA A 285 22.56 8.25 -14.64
C ALA A 285 23.52 7.11 -14.26
N TYR A 286 23.18 5.87 -14.63
CA TYR A 286 24.05 4.71 -14.40
C TYR A 286 25.37 4.82 -15.17
N LYS A 287 25.33 5.20 -16.46
CA LYS A 287 26.53 5.39 -17.29
C LYS A 287 27.44 6.48 -16.71
N GLN A 288 26.87 7.60 -16.28
CA GLN A 288 27.60 8.68 -15.59
C GLN A 288 28.22 8.19 -14.27
N GLY A 289 27.48 7.40 -13.49
CA GLY A 289 27.95 6.79 -12.26
C GLY A 289 29.11 5.81 -12.47
N LEU A 290 29.13 5.07 -13.58
CA LEU A 290 30.25 4.17 -13.92
C LEU A 290 31.55 4.94 -14.18
N ILE A 291 31.48 6.03 -14.97
CA ILE A 291 32.65 6.90 -15.21
C ILE A 291 33.16 7.46 -13.88
N THR A 292 32.25 7.97 -13.04
CA THR A 292 32.60 8.50 -11.72
C THR A 292 33.30 7.44 -10.87
N ARG A 293 32.72 6.23 -10.79
CA ARG A 293 33.28 5.12 -10.04
C ARG A 293 34.69 4.75 -10.51
N GLU A 294 34.91 4.68 -11.81
CA GLU A 294 36.23 4.38 -12.39
C GLU A 294 37.25 5.44 -11.97
N ARG A 295 36.94 6.73 -12.15
CA ARG A 295 37.84 7.84 -11.80
C ARG A 295 38.19 7.93 -10.32
N ILE A 296 37.24 7.63 -9.43
CA ILE A 296 37.50 7.58 -7.98
C ILE A 296 38.45 6.42 -7.65
N LEU A 297 38.23 5.23 -8.24
CA LEU A 297 39.01 4.03 -7.95
C LEU A 297 40.41 4.04 -8.58
N GLU A 298 40.63 4.82 -9.65
CA GLU A 298 41.95 5.05 -10.25
C GLU A 298 42.90 5.82 -9.32
N LYS A 299 42.37 6.53 -8.31
CA LYS A 299 43.12 7.36 -7.34
C LYS A 299 43.98 8.47 -7.97
N ALA A 300 43.77 8.77 -9.25
CA ALA A 300 44.50 9.80 -10.01
C ALA A 300 43.68 11.08 -10.21
N ALA A 301 42.36 11.00 -10.07
CA ALA A 301 41.47 12.12 -10.33
C ALA A 301 41.52 13.20 -9.24
N THR A 302 41.27 14.44 -9.63
CA THR A 302 41.11 15.58 -8.72
C THR A 302 39.64 16.04 -8.69
N PHE A 303 39.18 16.38 -7.50
CA PHE A 303 37.78 16.76 -7.25
C PHE A 303 37.68 18.25 -6.94
N TYR A 304 36.69 18.91 -7.51
CA TYR A 304 36.42 20.33 -7.29
C TYR A 304 34.95 20.54 -6.94
N ASP A 305 34.68 21.46 -6.02
CA ASP A 305 33.32 21.92 -5.75
C ASP A 305 32.81 22.87 -6.86
N SER A 306 31.54 23.27 -6.77
CA SER A 306 30.90 24.18 -7.72
C SER A 306 31.54 25.58 -7.78
N THR A 307 32.39 25.94 -6.82
CA THR A 307 33.12 27.22 -6.78
C THR A 307 34.57 27.10 -7.25
N GLY A 308 35.01 25.87 -7.60
CA GLY A 308 36.35 25.58 -8.07
C GLY A 308 37.36 25.28 -6.96
N ASN A 309 36.94 25.14 -5.70
CA ASN A 309 37.87 24.72 -4.64
C ASN A 309 38.13 23.23 -4.74
N LYS A 310 39.38 22.84 -4.52
CA LYS A 310 39.77 21.43 -4.50
C LYS A 310 39.21 20.75 -3.26
N ILE A 311 38.50 19.64 -3.47
CA ILE A 311 38.01 18.76 -2.40
C ILE A 311 39.11 17.75 -2.06
N THR A 312 39.38 17.59 -0.76
CA THR A 312 40.31 16.57 -0.25
C THR A 312 39.51 15.56 0.54
N LEU A 313 39.49 14.31 0.08
CA LEU A 313 38.82 13.22 0.77
C LEU A 313 39.62 12.83 2.02
N SER A 314 38.93 12.42 3.09
CA SER A 314 39.56 12.09 4.38
C SER A 314 40.40 10.82 4.33
N GLU A 315 40.06 9.90 3.44
CA GLU A 315 40.70 8.60 3.24
C GLU A 315 40.72 8.27 1.74
N GLU A 316 41.61 7.36 1.34
CA GLU A 316 41.53 6.77 0.01
C GLU A 316 40.28 5.88 -0.10
N ILE A 317 39.62 5.93 -1.25
CA ILE A 317 38.39 5.17 -1.50
C ILE A 317 38.75 3.88 -2.24
N ASP A 318 38.31 2.75 -1.68
CA ASP A 318 38.54 1.42 -2.26
C ASP A 318 37.26 0.80 -2.83
N GLU A 319 36.10 1.37 -2.50
CA GLU A 319 34.81 0.90 -2.99
C GLU A 319 33.84 2.06 -3.22
N VAL A 320 33.16 2.04 -4.36
CA VAL A 320 32.21 3.08 -4.77
C VAL A 320 30.90 2.41 -5.18
N TYR A 321 29.82 2.80 -4.52
CA TYR A 321 28.45 2.42 -4.88
C TYR A 321 27.82 3.51 -5.75
N ILE A 322 26.96 3.10 -6.68
CA ILE A 322 26.24 4.00 -7.59
C ILE A 322 24.78 4.04 -7.14
N LEU A 323 24.29 5.24 -6.82
CA LEU A 323 22.90 5.52 -6.52
C LEU A 323 22.33 6.47 -7.58
N GLY A 324 21.37 6.01 -8.37
CA GLY A 324 20.57 6.88 -9.21
C GLY A 324 19.35 7.36 -8.43
N VAL A 325 19.06 8.66 -8.44
CA VAL A 325 17.86 9.23 -7.83
C VAL A 325 17.05 9.94 -8.89
N THR A 326 15.78 9.56 -9.04
CA THR A 326 14.82 10.35 -9.81
C THR A 326 13.96 11.21 -8.89
N THR A 327 13.81 12.50 -9.19
CA THR A 327 12.98 13.42 -8.38
C THR A 327 11.49 13.25 -8.63
N GLU A 328 11.13 12.38 -9.56
CA GLU A 328 9.76 12.19 -10.02
C GLU A 328 9.20 10.87 -9.53
N ASN A 329 7.88 10.83 -9.30
CA ASN A 329 7.21 9.55 -9.13
C ASN A 329 7.35 8.75 -10.44
N TYR A 330 8.03 7.62 -10.36
CA TYR A 330 8.28 6.72 -11.48
C TYR A 330 7.71 5.34 -11.11
N PRO A 331 6.49 5.01 -11.57
CA PRO A 331 5.85 3.74 -11.25
C PRO A 331 6.69 2.53 -11.69
N ALA A 332 6.76 1.52 -10.83
CA ALA A 332 7.50 0.28 -11.05
C ALA A 332 9.00 0.50 -11.38
N LEU A 333 9.62 1.57 -10.87
CA LEU A 333 11.03 1.89 -11.10
C LEU A 333 11.97 0.72 -10.75
N THR A 334 11.76 0.09 -9.58
CA THR A 334 12.55 -1.04 -9.11
C THR A 334 12.47 -2.20 -10.09
N HIS A 335 11.25 -2.57 -10.51
CA HIS A 335 11.03 -3.65 -11.47
C HIS A 335 11.61 -3.31 -12.85
N GLN A 336 11.33 -2.10 -13.38
CA GLN A 336 11.85 -1.67 -14.67
C GLN A 336 13.38 -1.64 -14.70
N THR A 337 14.03 -1.23 -13.61
CA THR A 337 15.49 -1.25 -13.49
C THR A 337 16.03 -2.67 -13.60
N SER A 338 15.37 -3.65 -12.99
CA SER A 338 15.81 -5.06 -13.06
C SER A 338 15.72 -5.66 -14.47
N ILE A 339 14.85 -5.13 -15.33
CA ILE A 339 14.58 -5.68 -16.67
C ILE A 339 15.27 -4.88 -17.78
N LEU A 340 15.21 -3.55 -17.72
CA LEU A 340 15.59 -2.65 -18.80
C LEU A 340 17.01 -2.11 -18.69
N LEU A 341 17.67 -2.23 -17.53
CA LEU A 341 19.01 -1.69 -17.34
C LEU A 341 20.04 -2.48 -18.16
N GLU A 342 20.68 -1.79 -19.09
CA GLU A 342 21.81 -2.33 -19.85
C GLU A 342 23.11 -2.11 -19.05
N LYS A 343 23.81 -3.22 -18.77
CA LYS A 343 25.11 -3.19 -18.11
C LYS A 343 26.05 -4.28 -18.62
N ASP A 344 27.35 -4.02 -18.51
CA ASP A 344 28.37 -5.06 -18.71
C ASP A 344 28.35 -6.08 -17.56
N SER A 345 28.77 -7.30 -17.84
CA SER A 345 28.79 -8.40 -16.86
C SER A 345 29.70 -8.12 -15.66
N LYS A 346 30.78 -7.36 -15.86
CA LYS A 346 31.75 -6.98 -14.81
C LYS A 346 31.35 -5.72 -14.04
N SER A 347 30.42 -4.92 -14.59
CA SER A 347 29.99 -3.68 -13.97
C SER A 347 29.01 -3.95 -12.83
N PRO A 348 29.13 -3.23 -11.70
CA PRO A 348 28.24 -3.42 -10.55
C PRO A 348 26.83 -2.98 -10.91
N HIS A 349 25.84 -3.57 -10.25
CA HIS A 349 24.47 -3.03 -10.28
C HIS A 349 24.43 -1.67 -9.57
N PRO A 350 23.62 -0.71 -10.04
CA PRO A 350 23.27 0.48 -9.26
C PRO A 350 22.10 0.17 -8.31
N LEU A 351 21.92 1.02 -7.31
CA LEU A 351 20.61 1.19 -6.67
C LEU A 351 19.92 2.39 -7.34
N ILE A 352 18.67 2.24 -7.75
CA ILE A 352 17.89 3.31 -8.40
C ILE A 352 16.64 3.55 -7.56
N LEU A 353 16.47 4.78 -7.07
CA LEU A 353 15.38 5.18 -6.18
C LEU A 353 14.65 6.41 -6.71
N THR A 354 13.37 6.55 -6.39
CA THR A 354 12.76 7.90 -6.40
C THR A 354 13.23 8.67 -5.17
N VAL A 355 13.10 10.00 -5.17
CA VAL A 355 13.38 10.83 -3.99
C VAL A 355 12.48 10.45 -2.81
N PHE A 356 11.26 9.97 -3.08
CA PHE A 356 10.32 9.49 -2.06
C PHE A 356 10.78 8.17 -1.45
N ASP A 357 11.27 7.23 -2.27
CA ASP A 357 11.86 5.98 -1.78
C ASP A 357 13.10 6.29 -0.94
N LEU A 358 13.94 7.22 -1.39
CA LEU A 358 15.13 7.63 -0.65
C LEU A 358 14.77 8.22 0.71
N GLU A 359 13.81 9.16 0.78
CA GLU A 359 13.33 9.72 2.03
C GLU A 359 12.82 8.63 2.99
N LEU A 360 12.02 7.69 2.48
CA LEU A 360 11.49 6.59 3.27
C LEU A 360 12.60 5.65 3.78
N VAL A 361 13.55 5.28 2.92
CA VAL A 361 14.69 4.43 3.30
C VAL A 361 15.52 5.11 4.38
N LEU A 362 15.83 6.40 4.23
CA LEU A 362 16.63 7.16 5.20
C LEU A 362 15.88 7.41 6.50
N PHE A 363 14.55 7.51 6.48
CA PHE A 363 13.72 7.58 7.68
C PHE A 363 13.87 6.33 8.56
N TYR A 364 13.97 5.14 7.96
CA TYR A 364 14.17 3.90 8.73
C TYR A 364 15.64 3.57 8.99
N LEU A 365 16.56 4.08 8.16
CA LEU A 365 18.00 3.83 8.22
C LEU A 365 18.77 5.13 8.48
N GLU A 366 18.50 5.76 9.63
CA GLU A 366 19.07 7.06 10.01
C GLU A 366 20.60 7.02 10.28
N ASN A 367 21.17 5.82 10.43
CA ASN A 367 22.61 5.63 10.62
C ASN A 367 23.29 5.40 9.25
N PRO A 368 24.37 6.15 8.92
CA PRO A 368 25.02 6.04 7.61
C PRO A 368 25.65 4.66 7.37
N TYR A 369 26.04 3.93 8.42
CA TYR A 369 26.54 2.55 8.29
C TYR A 369 25.43 1.58 7.91
N ASP A 370 24.24 1.70 8.51
CA ASP A 370 23.09 0.85 8.21
C ASP A 370 22.55 1.12 6.81
N PHE A 371 22.48 2.40 6.41
CA PHE A 371 22.09 2.79 5.06
C PHE A 371 23.09 2.27 4.01
N LEU A 372 24.39 2.48 4.21
CA LEU A 372 25.39 2.02 3.24
C LEU A 372 25.45 0.48 3.17
N TYR A 373 25.22 -0.19 4.30
CA TYR A 373 25.05 -1.65 4.32
C TYR A 373 23.83 -2.08 3.51
N TYR A 374 22.69 -1.42 3.65
CA TYR A 374 21.50 -1.66 2.83
C TYR A 374 21.79 -1.49 1.34
N VAL A 375 22.42 -0.38 0.95
CA VAL A 375 22.83 -0.10 -0.44
C VAL A 375 23.71 -1.24 -0.99
N ARG A 376 24.73 -1.67 -0.23
CA ARG A 376 25.59 -2.76 -0.64
C ARG A 376 24.81 -4.06 -0.84
N GLN A 377 23.98 -4.46 0.14
CA GLN A 377 23.20 -5.69 0.01
C GLN A 377 22.24 -5.63 -1.18
N ARG A 378 21.63 -4.47 -1.45
CA ARG A 378 20.73 -4.29 -2.61
C ARG A 378 21.46 -4.46 -3.93
N ILE A 379 22.66 -3.90 -4.05
CA ILE A 379 23.50 -4.00 -5.25
C ILE A 379 24.01 -5.43 -5.45
N GLU A 380 24.55 -6.06 -4.41
CA GLU A 380 25.12 -7.41 -4.49
C GLU A 380 24.08 -8.51 -4.72
N LEU A 381 22.85 -8.29 -4.24
CA LEU A 381 21.78 -9.29 -4.28
C LEU A 381 20.67 -8.95 -5.29
N MET A 382 20.93 -8.01 -6.21
CA MET A 382 19.97 -7.58 -7.22
C MET A 382 19.44 -8.75 -8.08
N ASP A 383 20.30 -9.70 -8.44
CA ASP A 383 19.90 -10.86 -9.27
C ASP A 383 19.27 -11.99 -8.43
N TYR A 384 19.37 -11.92 -7.10
CA TYR A 384 18.90 -12.97 -6.18
C TYR A 384 17.52 -12.66 -5.61
N PHE A 385 17.26 -11.39 -5.28
CA PHE A 385 15.98 -10.93 -4.80
C PHE A 385 15.24 -10.13 -5.87
N SER A 386 13.93 -10.30 -5.96
CA SER A 386 13.07 -9.38 -6.72
C SER A 386 11.89 -8.89 -5.88
N ALA A 387 11.44 -7.68 -6.15
CA ALA A 387 10.20 -7.11 -5.64
C ALA A 387 9.72 -6.02 -6.60
N ASN A 388 8.43 -5.69 -6.53
CA ASN A 388 7.83 -4.67 -7.40
C ASN A 388 8.22 -3.24 -7.02
N GLU A 389 8.45 -2.99 -5.72
CA GLU A 389 8.70 -1.67 -5.15
C GLU A 389 9.82 -1.77 -4.11
N GLU A 390 10.58 -0.67 -3.92
CA GLU A 390 11.70 -0.65 -2.98
C GLU A 390 11.24 -0.80 -1.53
N ILE A 391 10.03 -0.34 -1.19
CA ILE A 391 9.48 -0.51 0.17
C ILE A 391 9.43 -1.98 0.61
N HIS A 392 9.23 -2.92 -0.32
CA HIS A 392 9.25 -4.35 -0.01
C HIS A 392 10.65 -4.86 0.33
N PHE A 393 11.68 -4.39 -0.39
CA PHE A 393 13.06 -4.69 -0.06
C PHE A 393 13.45 -4.12 1.31
N LEU A 394 13.04 -2.88 1.59
CA LEU A 394 13.28 -2.22 2.87
C LEU A 394 12.60 -2.98 4.02
N ALA A 395 11.31 -3.28 3.88
CA ALA A 395 10.56 -4.04 4.89
C ALA A 395 11.20 -5.41 5.16
N TYR A 396 11.53 -6.16 4.10
CA TYR A 396 12.23 -7.44 4.24
C TYR A 396 13.58 -7.27 4.94
N HIS A 397 14.35 -6.24 4.59
CA HIS A 397 15.63 -5.95 5.22
C HIS A 397 15.47 -5.64 6.72
N LEU A 398 14.46 -4.86 7.12
CA LEU A 398 14.23 -4.53 8.52
C LEU A 398 13.85 -5.77 9.35
N ILE A 399 13.08 -6.69 8.76
CA ILE A 399 12.58 -7.89 9.47
C ILE A 399 13.62 -9.02 9.48
N ARG A 400 14.29 -9.28 8.35
CA ARG A 400 15.13 -10.47 8.14
C ARG A 400 16.55 -10.18 7.69
N LYS A 401 16.84 -8.93 7.31
CA LYS A 401 18.03 -8.53 6.53
C LYS A 401 18.06 -9.19 5.16
N LEU A 402 18.58 -8.48 4.16
CA LEU A 402 18.76 -9.03 2.80
C LEU A 402 20.00 -9.91 2.77
N TRP A 403 19.82 -11.23 2.82
CA TRP A 403 20.87 -12.26 2.77
C TRP A 403 20.41 -13.44 1.92
N LYS A 404 21.35 -14.15 1.28
CA LYS A 404 21.02 -15.37 0.55
C LYS A 404 20.59 -16.47 1.51
N ASP A 405 19.47 -17.13 1.22
CA ASP A 405 19.10 -18.40 1.85
C ASP A 405 19.86 -19.53 1.12
N PRO A 406 20.69 -20.33 1.81
CA PRO A 406 21.41 -21.45 1.20
C PRO A 406 20.50 -22.51 0.55
N LYS A 407 19.19 -22.48 0.82
CA LYS A 407 18.20 -23.43 0.28
C LYS A 407 17.42 -22.89 -0.91
N SER A 408 17.68 -21.66 -1.34
CA SER A 408 16.94 -21.03 -2.42
C SER A 408 17.89 -20.35 -3.36
N ASP A 409 17.70 -20.56 -4.66
CA ASP A 409 18.50 -19.92 -5.71
C ASP A 409 18.01 -18.51 -6.03
N TYR A 410 16.77 -18.20 -5.63
CA TYR A 410 16.09 -16.94 -5.88
C TYR A 410 14.97 -16.71 -4.87
N ILE A 411 14.71 -15.44 -4.50
CA ILE A 411 13.60 -15.07 -3.63
C ILE A 411 12.81 -13.91 -4.25
N HIS A 412 11.53 -14.14 -4.51
CA HIS A 412 10.58 -13.07 -4.80
C HIS A 412 9.96 -12.56 -3.49
N ILE A 413 10.19 -11.29 -3.18
CA ILE A 413 9.59 -10.60 -2.04
C ILE A 413 8.27 -10.01 -2.51
N ASP A 414 7.20 -10.66 -2.11
CA ASP A 414 5.84 -10.23 -2.40
C ASP A 414 5.08 -9.98 -1.09
N SER A 415 4.49 -8.78 -0.97
CA SER A 415 3.54 -8.43 0.09
C SER A 415 2.10 -8.86 -0.27
N LEU A 416 1.84 -9.28 -1.52
CA LEU A 416 0.51 -9.60 -2.05
C LEU A 416 0.06 -11.05 -1.87
N GLY A 417 0.76 -11.91 -1.13
CA GLY A 417 0.36 -13.32 -1.03
C GLY A 417 -1.11 -13.51 -0.61
N LEU A 418 -1.59 -12.68 0.32
CA LEU A 418 -2.99 -12.66 0.71
C LEU A 418 -3.88 -11.93 -0.30
N GLU A 419 -3.42 -10.80 -0.84
CA GLU A 419 -4.18 -9.99 -1.78
C GLU A 419 -4.48 -10.77 -3.09
N LEU A 420 -3.49 -11.52 -3.60
CA LEU A 420 -3.64 -12.47 -4.70
C LEU A 420 -4.68 -13.54 -4.37
N LEU A 421 -4.61 -14.15 -3.18
CA LEU A 421 -5.61 -15.14 -2.76
C LEU A 421 -7.02 -14.52 -2.71
N CYS A 422 -7.17 -13.29 -2.20
CA CYS A 422 -8.45 -12.59 -2.16
C CYS A 422 -8.98 -12.28 -3.57
N ASN A 423 -8.13 -11.77 -4.47
CA ASN A 423 -8.52 -11.49 -5.85
C ASN A 423 -8.94 -12.78 -6.60
N GLU A 424 -8.18 -13.86 -6.43
CA GLU A 424 -8.54 -15.14 -7.04
C GLU A 424 -9.81 -15.77 -6.45
N LEU A 425 -10.13 -15.50 -5.18
CA LEU A 425 -11.39 -15.90 -4.57
C LEU A 425 -12.58 -15.13 -5.19
N ASP A 426 -12.42 -13.82 -5.38
CA ASP A 426 -13.41 -12.96 -6.06
C ASP A 426 -13.72 -13.45 -7.49
N ASP A 427 -12.72 -13.98 -8.20
CA ASP A 427 -12.87 -14.53 -9.56
C ASP A 427 -13.70 -15.84 -9.65
N LEU A 428 -13.97 -16.55 -8.53
CA LEU A 428 -14.63 -17.86 -8.56
C LEU A 428 -16.16 -17.80 -8.71
N ASP A 429 -16.77 -16.61 -8.69
CA ASP A 429 -18.23 -16.37 -8.72
C ASP A 429 -19.03 -17.30 -7.78
N ALA A 430 -18.45 -17.63 -6.62
CA ALA A 430 -19.06 -18.51 -5.65
C ALA A 430 -19.87 -17.70 -4.61
N ALA A 431 -21.01 -18.24 -4.18
CA ALA A 431 -21.81 -17.59 -3.15
C ALA A 431 -21.00 -17.42 -1.85
N LYS A 432 -21.12 -16.24 -1.21
CA LYS A 432 -20.46 -15.88 0.06
C LYS A 432 -18.93 -15.72 -0.02
N VAL A 433 -18.35 -15.56 -1.20
CA VAL A 433 -16.92 -15.23 -1.38
C VAL A 433 -16.51 -13.99 -0.58
N THR A 434 -17.33 -12.94 -0.58
CA THR A 434 -17.04 -11.72 0.17
C THR A 434 -16.93 -11.98 1.68
N ASP A 435 -17.77 -12.86 2.24
CA ASP A 435 -17.70 -13.26 3.66
C ASP A 435 -16.38 -14.02 3.95
N VAL A 436 -15.97 -14.88 3.02
CA VAL A 436 -14.69 -15.60 3.09
C VAL A 436 -13.52 -14.62 3.13
N ILE A 437 -13.50 -13.64 2.22
CA ILE A 437 -12.44 -12.62 2.14
C ILE A 437 -12.39 -11.82 3.44
N PHE A 438 -13.53 -11.37 3.97
CA PHE A 438 -13.55 -10.64 5.23
C PHE A 438 -12.99 -11.46 6.39
N HIS A 439 -13.36 -12.73 6.50
CA HIS A 439 -12.80 -13.59 7.54
C HIS A 439 -11.27 -13.80 7.41
N LEU A 440 -10.74 -13.83 6.19
CA LEU A 440 -9.29 -13.89 5.95
C LEU A 440 -8.61 -12.57 6.32
N LEU A 441 -9.26 -11.44 6.06
CA LEU A 441 -8.75 -10.10 6.40
C LEU A 441 -8.74 -9.87 7.92
N ASP A 442 -9.70 -10.43 8.67
CA ASP A 442 -9.79 -10.35 10.13
C ASP A 442 -8.62 -11.04 10.86
N TRP A 443 -7.87 -11.89 10.18
CA TRP A 443 -6.71 -12.55 10.77
C TRP A 443 -5.56 -11.54 10.98
N SER A 444 -4.79 -11.72 12.06
CA SER A 444 -3.55 -10.97 12.25
C SER A 444 -2.62 -11.17 11.05
N GLU A 445 -1.85 -10.15 10.68
CA GLU A 445 -0.85 -10.20 9.61
C GLU A 445 0.00 -11.48 9.63
N GLN A 446 0.58 -11.81 10.80
CA GLN A 446 1.37 -13.04 10.97
C GLN A 446 0.60 -14.33 10.63
N SER A 447 -0.70 -14.39 10.92
CA SER A 447 -1.55 -15.55 10.62
C SER A 447 -1.89 -15.63 9.14
N ARG A 448 -2.03 -14.48 8.46
CA ARG A 448 -2.24 -14.38 7.01
C ARG A 448 -0.99 -14.83 6.27
N ASP A 449 0.20 -14.39 6.69
CA ASP A 449 1.47 -14.87 6.14
C ASP A 449 1.65 -16.38 6.35
N ASN A 450 1.31 -16.87 7.54
CA ASN A 450 1.37 -18.30 7.84
C ASN A 450 0.43 -19.11 6.95
N LEU A 451 -0.79 -18.63 6.68
CA LEU A 451 -1.71 -19.26 5.75
C LEU A 451 -1.07 -19.38 4.36
N ILE A 452 -0.59 -18.28 3.80
CA ILE A 452 0.02 -18.26 2.46
C ILE A 452 1.22 -19.20 2.38
N ASN A 453 2.08 -19.21 3.41
CA ASN A 453 3.22 -20.12 3.46
C ASN A 453 2.80 -21.60 3.52
N GLN A 454 1.71 -21.94 4.22
CA GLN A 454 1.19 -23.32 4.23
C GLN A 454 0.56 -23.71 2.89
N ILE A 455 -0.15 -22.80 2.21
CA ILE A 455 -0.67 -23.00 0.85
C ILE A 455 0.48 -23.33 -0.11
N LYS A 456 1.50 -22.45 -0.15
CA LYS A 456 2.69 -22.64 -1.00
C LYS A 456 3.39 -23.97 -0.72
N ARG A 457 3.52 -24.33 0.55
CA ARG A 457 4.12 -25.62 0.96
C ARG A 457 3.30 -26.83 0.49
N ALA A 458 1.99 -26.80 0.68
CA ALA A 458 1.12 -27.91 0.27
C ALA A 458 1.15 -28.11 -1.25
N LYS A 459 1.11 -27.03 -2.03
CA LYS A 459 1.26 -27.07 -3.50
C LYS A 459 2.60 -27.66 -3.92
N ALA A 460 3.70 -27.21 -3.30
CA ALA A 460 5.03 -27.72 -3.61
C ALA A 460 5.19 -29.21 -3.29
N LEU A 461 4.57 -29.70 -2.21
CA LEU A 461 4.58 -31.13 -1.89
C LEU A 461 3.81 -31.95 -2.93
N THR A 462 2.59 -31.53 -3.28
CA THR A 462 1.77 -32.21 -4.30
C THR A 462 2.46 -32.26 -5.67
N ALA A 463 3.15 -31.20 -6.05
CA ALA A 463 3.91 -31.16 -7.29
C ALA A 463 5.13 -32.11 -7.27
N ASN A 464 5.67 -32.42 -6.09
CA ASN A 464 6.87 -33.24 -5.93
C ASN A 464 6.59 -34.73 -5.77
N ASP A 465 5.51 -35.12 -5.07
CA ASP A 465 5.21 -36.52 -4.75
C ASP A 465 3.97 -37.07 -5.48
N ASP A 466 3.35 -36.26 -6.35
CA ASP A 466 2.13 -36.58 -7.09
C ASP A 466 0.95 -37.00 -6.19
N SER A 467 0.97 -36.64 -4.90
CA SER A 467 -0.07 -36.95 -3.93
C SER A 467 -0.75 -35.69 -3.40
N TRP A 468 -2.03 -35.80 -3.03
CA TRP A 468 -2.76 -34.66 -2.49
C TRP A 468 -2.30 -34.32 -1.06
N HIS A 469 -2.16 -33.03 -0.78
CA HIS A 469 -1.78 -32.53 0.55
C HIS A 469 -2.86 -31.61 1.11
N ASN A 470 -3.04 -31.62 2.43
CA ASN A 470 -4.00 -30.75 3.10
C ASN A 470 -3.45 -30.23 4.43
N PHE A 471 -3.99 -29.11 4.87
CA PHE A 471 -3.86 -28.67 6.24
C PHE A 471 -5.17 -28.05 6.74
N SER A 472 -5.26 -27.84 8.05
CA SER A 472 -6.40 -27.12 8.62
C SER A 472 -5.95 -26.19 9.74
N LEU A 473 -6.51 -25.00 9.77
CA LEU A 473 -6.22 -23.92 10.69
C LEU A 473 -7.45 -23.58 11.53
N MET A 474 -7.22 -23.06 12.73
CA MET A 474 -8.25 -22.53 13.62
C MET A 474 -7.88 -21.10 14.02
N ALA A 475 -8.82 -20.18 13.88
CA ALA A 475 -8.65 -18.78 14.27
C ALA A 475 -9.70 -18.36 15.31
N GLY A 476 -9.33 -17.39 16.17
CA GLY A 476 -10.21 -16.79 17.18
C GLY A 476 -9.74 -16.96 18.64
N PRO A 477 -10.05 -16.01 19.54
CA PRO A 477 -9.82 -16.15 20.97
C PRO A 477 -10.91 -17.05 21.60
N ASP A 478 -10.51 -18.23 22.05
CA ASP A 478 -11.14 -19.14 23.03
C ASP A 478 -12.67 -19.37 23.08
N ARG A 479 -13.49 -18.99 22.08
CA ARG A 479 -14.89 -19.45 21.94
C ARG A 479 -15.67 -19.06 20.66
N SER A 480 -15.12 -18.30 19.71
CA SER A 480 -15.72 -18.14 18.37
C SER A 480 -14.99 -19.03 17.37
N THR A 481 -15.73 -19.89 16.68
CA THR A 481 -15.21 -21.12 16.10
C THR A 481 -15.16 -21.03 14.58
N PHE A 482 -14.11 -20.40 14.06
CA PHE A 482 -13.86 -20.24 12.63
C PHE A 482 -12.66 -21.09 12.22
N GLY A 483 -12.85 -21.98 11.24
CA GLY A 483 -11.78 -22.82 10.73
C GLY A 483 -11.63 -22.79 9.22
N LEU A 484 -10.43 -23.16 8.78
CA LEU A 484 -10.08 -23.22 7.37
C LEU A 484 -9.41 -24.56 7.08
N THR A 485 -9.79 -25.19 5.98
CA THR A 485 -9.11 -26.33 5.38
C THR A 485 -8.63 -25.93 4.00
N PHE A 486 -7.37 -26.27 3.70
CA PHE A 486 -6.82 -26.15 2.36
C PHE A 486 -6.52 -27.54 1.79
N ILE A 487 -6.79 -27.75 0.50
CA ILE A 487 -6.41 -28.95 -0.27
C ILE A 487 -5.62 -28.54 -1.52
N SER A 488 -4.46 -29.14 -1.70
CA SER A 488 -3.77 -29.22 -2.99
C SER A 488 -4.05 -30.60 -3.59
N TRP A 489 -4.75 -30.65 -4.72
CA TRP A 489 -5.25 -31.90 -5.31
C TRP A 489 -4.24 -32.53 -6.27
N GLU A 490 -4.26 -33.86 -6.37
CA GLU A 490 -3.26 -34.65 -7.13
C GLU A 490 -3.48 -34.69 -8.65
N ASN A 491 -4.57 -34.10 -9.14
CA ASN A 491 -4.88 -34.00 -10.56
C ASN A 491 -5.64 -32.68 -10.87
N ASP A 492 -5.99 -32.47 -12.15
CA ASP A 492 -6.68 -31.27 -12.62
C ASP A 492 -8.22 -31.44 -12.74
N SER A 493 -8.81 -32.39 -12.01
CA SER A 493 -10.25 -32.62 -11.95
C SER A 493 -10.92 -31.70 -10.91
N ALA A 494 -11.56 -30.63 -11.38
CA ALA A 494 -12.30 -29.69 -10.52
C ALA A 494 -13.43 -30.37 -9.72
N THR A 495 -14.11 -31.35 -10.32
CA THR A 495 -15.18 -32.11 -9.67
C THR A 495 -14.64 -32.92 -8.48
N GLU A 496 -13.55 -33.67 -8.67
CA GLU A 496 -12.94 -34.47 -7.60
C GLU A 496 -12.39 -33.58 -6.48
N LEU A 497 -11.76 -32.46 -6.84
CA LEU A 497 -11.31 -31.46 -5.87
C LEU A 497 -12.48 -30.96 -5.02
N LEU A 498 -13.59 -30.54 -5.63
CA LEU A 498 -14.75 -30.02 -4.91
C LEU A 498 -15.43 -31.08 -4.03
N GLU A 499 -15.59 -32.31 -4.53
CA GLU A 499 -16.13 -33.43 -3.75
C GLU A 499 -15.27 -33.70 -2.50
N ARG A 500 -13.95 -33.76 -2.69
CA ARG A 500 -13.01 -33.97 -1.58
C ARG A 500 -13.02 -32.81 -0.60
N LEU A 501 -13.04 -31.58 -1.11
CA LEU A 501 -13.00 -30.36 -0.32
C LEU A 501 -14.25 -30.24 0.55
N LEU A 502 -15.43 -30.51 0.00
CA LEU A 502 -16.68 -30.59 0.74
C LEU A 502 -16.63 -31.67 1.82
N TRP A 503 -16.19 -32.87 1.44
CA TRP A 503 -16.08 -34.02 2.33
C TRP A 503 -15.17 -33.75 3.53
N LEU A 504 -13.99 -33.18 3.32
CA LEU A 504 -13.02 -32.91 4.38
C LEU A 504 -13.46 -31.73 5.27
N SER A 505 -13.95 -30.65 4.64
CA SER A 505 -14.40 -29.44 5.35
C SER A 505 -15.54 -29.74 6.32
N LYS A 506 -16.53 -30.55 5.89
CA LYS A 506 -17.66 -30.95 6.76
C LYS A 506 -17.19 -31.67 8.02
N ARG A 507 -16.27 -32.63 7.88
CA ARG A 507 -15.76 -33.42 9.02
C ARG A 507 -14.84 -32.62 9.93
N ARG A 508 -14.02 -31.72 9.36
CA ARG A 508 -13.14 -30.83 10.14
C ARG A 508 -13.94 -29.80 10.94
N LYS A 509 -14.98 -29.23 10.34
CA LYS A 509 -15.96 -28.38 11.04
C LYS A 509 -16.61 -29.10 12.19
N TYR A 510 -17.12 -30.31 11.94
CA TYR A 510 -17.77 -31.12 12.97
C TYR A 510 -16.83 -31.47 14.13
N LYS A 511 -15.63 -31.98 13.83
CA LYS A 511 -14.60 -32.33 14.83
C LYS A 511 -14.20 -31.13 15.70
N SER A 512 -14.05 -29.97 15.07
CA SER A 512 -13.60 -28.74 15.75
C SER A 512 -14.72 -28.01 16.48
N LYS A 513 -15.96 -28.52 16.39
CA LYS A 513 -17.18 -27.88 16.92
C LYS A 513 -17.34 -26.45 16.42
N ALA A 514 -17.06 -26.25 15.14
CA ALA A 514 -17.04 -24.94 14.52
C ALA A 514 -18.37 -24.54 13.87
N ASP A 515 -18.74 -23.28 14.08
CA ASP A 515 -19.87 -22.59 13.48
C ASP A 515 -19.58 -22.20 12.02
N TYR A 516 -18.33 -21.83 11.71
CA TYR A 516 -17.91 -21.42 10.36
C TYR A 516 -16.74 -22.24 9.87
N TRP A 517 -16.77 -22.66 8.60
CA TRP A 517 -15.67 -23.38 7.97
C TRP A 517 -15.48 -23.03 6.50
N ILE A 518 -14.25 -22.71 6.14
CA ILE A 518 -13.82 -22.42 4.76
C ILE A 518 -13.01 -23.60 4.24
N GLY A 519 -13.39 -24.17 3.12
CA GLY A 519 -12.60 -25.08 2.31
C GLY A 519 -12.06 -24.35 1.10
N ILE A 520 -10.74 -24.23 0.97
CA ILE A 520 -10.06 -23.70 -0.22
C ILE A 520 -9.31 -24.85 -0.90
N GLY A 521 -9.45 -24.98 -2.21
CA GLY A 521 -8.83 -26.04 -2.99
C GLY A 521 -8.08 -25.51 -4.19
N CYS A 522 -6.97 -26.13 -4.57
CA CYS A 522 -6.30 -25.88 -5.85
C CYS A 522 -6.00 -27.18 -6.61
N LEU A 523 -6.01 -27.09 -7.94
CA LEU A 523 -5.63 -28.15 -8.86
C LEU A 523 -4.11 -28.28 -8.97
N LYS A 524 -3.64 -29.46 -9.38
CA LYS A 524 -2.21 -29.80 -9.40
C LYS A 524 -1.39 -28.82 -10.25
N ASN A 525 -1.83 -28.56 -11.48
CA ASN A 525 -1.08 -27.74 -12.43
C ASN A 525 -1.55 -26.27 -12.46
N SER A 526 -2.46 -25.88 -11.57
CA SER A 526 -2.93 -24.48 -11.50
C SER A 526 -1.87 -23.58 -10.86
N SER A 527 -1.59 -22.46 -11.52
CA SER A 527 -0.77 -21.39 -10.97
C SER A 527 -1.48 -20.57 -9.88
N ARG A 528 -2.81 -20.73 -9.74
CA ARG A 528 -3.65 -20.05 -8.76
C ARG A 528 -3.47 -20.65 -7.35
N PHE A 529 -3.65 -19.85 -6.31
CA PHE A 529 -3.86 -20.34 -4.95
C PHE A 529 -5.24 -21.00 -4.75
N VAL A 530 -6.25 -20.64 -5.54
CA VAL A 530 -7.58 -21.24 -5.45
C VAL A 530 -8.23 -21.52 -6.82
N ASP A 531 -8.77 -22.73 -6.94
CA ASP A 531 -9.59 -23.22 -8.05
C ASP A 531 -10.96 -23.77 -7.56
N GLY A 532 -11.14 -23.93 -6.24
CA GLY A 532 -12.38 -24.39 -5.64
C GLY A 532 -12.61 -23.82 -4.24
N LEU A 533 -13.86 -23.48 -3.95
CA LEU A 533 -14.27 -22.90 -2.67
C LEU A 533 -15.50 -23.61 -2.10
N VAL A 534 -15.46 -23.92 -0.81
CA VAL A 534 -16.61 -24.40 -0.03
C VAL A 534 -16.73 -23.54 1.22
N PHE A 535 -17.91 -22.98 1.49
CA PHE A 535 -18.17 -22.25 2.73
C PHE A 535 -19.36 -22.83 3.48
N ASN A 536 -19.17 -23.22 4.73
CA ASN A 536 -20.23 -23.71 5.60
C ASN A 536 -20.41 -22.79 6.81
N SER A 537 -21.60 -22.23 6.96
CA SER A 537 -22.01 -21.30 8.02
C SER A 537 -23.15 -21.84 8.90
N ASP A 538 -23.47 -23.13 8.78
CA ASP A 538 -24.51 -23.76 9.60
C ASP A 538 -24.06 -23.85 11.06
N SER A 539 -24.91 -23.59 12.04
CA SER A 539 -24.52 -23.80 13.44
C SER A 539 -24.18 -25.26 13.71
N TRP A 540 -23.16 -25.53 14.52
CA TRP A 540 -22.80 -26.89 14.87
C TRP A 540 -23.96 -27.61 15.59
N ARG A 541 -24.24 -28.84 15.19
CA ARG A 541 -25.20 -29.74 15.83
C ARG A 541 -24.60 -31.15 15.85
N TYR A 542 -24.95 -31.91 16.88
CA TYR A 542 -24.58 -33.33 16.95
C TYR A 542 -25.24 -34.09 15.78
N ASP A 543 -24.47 -34.94 15.14
CA ASP A 543 -24.87 -35.79 14.03
C ASP A 543 -24.18 -37.14 14.22
N GLU A 544 -24.98 -38.19 14.44
CA GLU A 544 -24.49 -39.52 14.79
C GLU A 544 -23.61 -40.12 13.69
N LEU A 545 -23.95 -39.90 12.42
CA LEU A 545 -23.16 -40.39 11.28
C LEU A 545 -21.83 -39.65 11.20
N LEU A 546 -21.83 -38.32 11.34
CA LEU A 546 -20.58 -37.54 11.34
C LEU A 546 -19.68 -37.87 12.53
N GLU A 547 -20.25 -38.18 13.69
CA GLU A 547 -19.51 -38.61 14.88
C GLU A 547 -18.74 -39.91 14.64
N GLU A 548 -19.38 -40.92 14.03
CA GLU A 548 -18.74 -42.19 13.68
C GLU A 548 -17.62 -42.00 12.64
N GLU A 549 -17.88 -41.22 11.59
CA GLU A 549 -16.90 -40.92 10.55
C GLU A 549 -15.68 -40.17 11.10
N VAL A 550 -15.90 -39.18 11.96
CA VAL A 550 -14.82 -38.39 12.56
C VAL A 550 -13.96 -39.23 13.51
N LYS A 551 -14.57 -40.12 14.31
CA LYS A 551 -13.84 -41.08 15.15
C LYS A 551 -12.95 -41.98 14.30
N GLY A 552 -13.50 -42.61 13.26
CA GLY A 552 -12.73 -43.48 12.36
C GLY A 552 -11.58 -42.76 11.64
N MET A 553 -11.79 -41.51 11.25
CA MET A 553 -10.83 -40.75 10.45
C MET A 553 -9.73 -40.08 11.26
N PHE A 554 -10.05 -39.58 12.46
CA PHE A 554 -9.17 -38.67 13.19
C PHE A 554 -8.79 -39.13 14.60
N ASP A 555 -9.14 -40.35 15.01
CA ASP A 555 -8.64 -40.93 16.26
C ASP A 555 -7.21 -41.49 16.11
N GLY A 556 -6.32 -41.09 17.02
CA GLY A 556 -4.91 -41.50 17.07
C GLY A 556 -3.93 -40.35 17.38
N LYS A 557 -2.75 -40.68 17.93
CA LYS A 557 -1.69 -39.69 18.16
C LYS A 557 -1.29 -39.04 16.82
N ASN A 558 -1.27 -37.70 16.78
CA ASN A 558 -0.98 -36.86 15.61
C ASN A 558 -2.00 -36.91 14.46
N LYS A 559 -3.18 -37.52 14.64
CA LYS A 559 -4.25 -37.50 13.63
C LYS A 559 -5.26 -36.39 13.90
N GLY A 560 -5.49 -35.56 12.89
CA GLY A 560 -6.58 -34.59 12.88
C GLY A 560 -6.49 -33.44 13.89
N THR A 561 -5.31 -33.07 14.39
CA THR A 561 -5.12 -31.83 15.17
C THR A 561 -4.88 -30.66 14.20
N PRO A 562 -5.69 -29.58 14.23
CA PRO A 562 -5.42 -28.39 13.42
C PRO A 562 -4.10 -27.71 13.82
N ILE A 563 -3.48 -27.02 12.88
CA ILE A 563 -2.30 -26.19 13.16
C ILE A 563 -2.78 -24.94 13.92
N THR A 564 -2.18 -24.67 15.08
CA THR A 564 -2.46 -23.48 15.89
C THR A 564 -1.22 -22.59 15.96
N PHE A 565 -1.30 -21.37 15.44
CA PHE A 565 -0.20 -20.39 15.47
C PHE A 565 -0.21 -19.52 16.74
N ARG A 566 -0.48 -20.11 17.91
CA ARG A 566 -0.41 -19.39 19.20
C ARG A 566 1.03 -19.35 19.70
N THR A 567 1.51 -18.19 20.11
CA THR A 567 2.63 -18.11 21.06
C THR A 567 2.19 -18.85 22.33
N LYS A 568 2.97 -19.83 22.79
CA LYS A 568 2.66 -20.54 24.04
C LYS A 568 2.58 -19.50 25.16
N THR A 569 1.39 -19.31 25.73
CA THR A 569 1.23 -18.45 26.90
C THR A 569 2.16 -18.95 28.00
N GLY A 570 3.11 -18.11 28.40
CA GLY A 570 4.08 -18.46 29.43
C GLY A 570 3.34 -18.80 30.71
N ARG A 571 3.83 -19.80 31.46
CA ARG A 571 3.22 -20.24 32.74
C ARG A 571 2.94 -19.07 33.71
N ASN A 572 3.73 -18.00 33.63
CA ASN A 572 3.62 -16.82 34.49
C ASN A 572 2.86 -15.65 33.87
N ASP A 573 2.49 -15.71 32.59
CA ASP A 573 1.75 -14.65 31.89
C ASP A 573 0.29 -14.62 32.36
N SER A 574 -0.37 -13.48 32.16
CA SER A 574 -1.80 -13.33 32.41
C SER A 574 -2.60 -14.36 31.62
N CYS A 575 -3.54 -15.03 32.28
CA CYS A 575 -4.32 -16.10 31.68
C CYS A 575 -5.28 -15.55 30.61
N PRO A 576 -5.32 -16.11 29.38
CA PRO A 576 -6.10 -15.57 28.26
C PRO A 576 -7.61 -15.54 28.49
N CYS A 577 -8.12 -16.36 29.44
CA CYS A 577 -9.54 -16.41 29.78
C CYS A 577 -10.06 -15.18 30.56
N GLY A 578 -9.27 -14.10 30.68
CA GLY A 578 -9.67 -12.85 31.34
C GLY A 578 -9.74 -12.93 32.87
N SER A 579 -9.29 -14.02 33.50
CA SER A 579 -9.40 -14.23 34.96
C SER A 579 -8.45 -13.37 35.81
N ARG A 580 -7.57 -12.59 35.17
CA ARG A 580 -6.46 -11.81 35.78
C ARG A 580 -5.48 -12.65 36.62
N LYS A 581 -5.56 -13.98 36.57
CA LYS A 581 -4.62 -14.90 37.22
C LYS A 581 -3.50 -15.29 36.25
N LYS A 582 -2.33 -15.67 36.76
CA LYS A 582 -1.26 -16.26 35.93
C LYS A 582 -1.76 -17.57 35.29
N TYR A 583 -1.35 -17.88 34.06
CA TYR A 583 -1.81 -19.06 33.30
C TYR A 583 -1.70 -20.37 34.12
N LYS A 584 -0.59 -20.61 34.82
CA LYS A 584 -0.39 -21.79 35.69
C LYS A 584 -1.37 -21.90 36.87
N ARG A 585 -2.02 -20.80 37.27
CA ARG A 585 -2.98 -20.74 38.38
C ARG A 585 -4.43 -20.69 37.90
N CYS A 586 -4.65 -20.80 36.59
CA CYS A 586 -5.97 -20.80 35.97
C CYS A 586 -6.07 -21.93 34.95
N CYS A 587 -6.12 -21.64 33.66
CA CYS A 587 -6.32 -22.65 32.61
C CYS A 587 -5.14 -23.63 32.47
N GLY A 588 -3.94 -23.27 32.93
CA GLY A 588 -2.76 -24.12 32.95
C GLY A 588 -2.55 -24.91 34.26
N ARG A 589 -3.58 -25.02 35.12
CA ARG A 589 -3.52 -25.76 36.38
C ARG A 589 -3.75 -27.25 36.09
N THR A 590 -2.68 -28.04 36.05
CA THR A 590 -2.77 -29.51 36.08
C THR A 590 -3.18 -29.93 37.49
N TYR A 591 -4.26 -30.70 37.62
CA TYR A 591 -4.68 -31.32 38.88
C TYR A 591 -3.66 -32.34 39.38
#